data_AF-A0A7S2JY99-F1
#
_entry.id   AF-A0A7S2JY99-F1
#
_cell.length_a   1.000
_cell.length_b   1.000
_cell.length_c   1.000
_cell.angle_alpha   90.00
_cell.angle_beta   90.00
_cell.angle_gamma   90.00
#
_symmetry.space_group_name_H-M   'P 1'
#
loop_
_entity.id
_entity.type
_entity.pdbx_description
1 polymer ?
#
loop_
_entity_poly.entity_id
_entity_poly.type
_entity_poly.pdbx_seq_one_letter_code
_entity_poly.pdbx_strand_id
1 'polypeptide(L)'
;VTFQTADPSKLEPVDPTSPDEWSNFIMGIFTEYAPLIPPGNTCNIRAAFSGNVPLGSGLSSSAALEVSFATFLEAFLMDSADINEKQRAIDRAVKCQHSSNTFVGVPCGIMDQFVSSAGLEGCALLIDCESNDYVPVRMGAAPSDNEQAVIVIANSNVKHSHSTGEYPIRVQQCKDATEALQKGVDANISSLRHATMQ
;
A
#
# COMPACT_ATOMS: atom_id res chain seq x y z
N VAL A 1 3.34 15.97 1.57
CA VAL A 1 3.43 15.92 0.09
C VAL A 1 2.61 17.05 -0.49
N THR A 2 3.23 18.10 -1.00
CA THR A 2 2.51 19.14 -1.75
C THR A 2 2.59 18.74 -3.21
N PHE A 3 1.47 18.35 -3.83
CA PHE A 3 1.45 18.11 -5.28
C PHE A 3 1.61 19.46 -5.98
N GLN A 4 2.73 19.67 -6.68
CA GLN A 4 2.84 20.82 -7.56
C GLN A 4 1.91 20.58 -8.75
N THR A 5 0.84 21.36 -8.83
CA THR A 5 0.05 21.51 -10.05
C THR A 5 0.93 22.22 -11.07
N ALA A 6 1.61 21.46 -11.92
CA ALA A 6 2.42 22.03 -12.99
C ALA A 6 1.58 22.18 -14.27
N ASP A 7 1.77 23.31 -14.94
CA ASP A 7 1.36 23.51 -16.33
C ASP A 7 1.90 22.35 -17.18
N PRO A 8 1.05 21.60 -17.92
CA PRO A 8 1.51 20.45 -18.71
C PRO A 8 2.60 20.81 -19.72
N SER A 9 2.72 22.07 -20.12
CA SER A 9 3.76 22.58 -21.02
C SER A 9 5.11 22.87 -20.33
N LYS A 10 5.16 22.82 -18.99
CA LYS A 10 6.32 23.13 -18.15
C LYS A 10 6.71 21.99 -17.19
N LEU A 11 6.37 20.74 -17.54
CA LEU A 11 6.79 19.57 -16.76
C LEU A 11 8.29 19.35 -16.95
N GLU A 12 9.03 19.37 -15.85
CA GLU A 12 10.43 18.94 -15.80
C GLU A 12 10.51 17.45 -15.44
N PRO A 13 11.57 16.74 -15.86
CA PRO A 13 11.82 15.37 -15.42
C PRO A 13 11.95 15.30 -13.90
N VAL A 14 11.34 14.28 -13.30
CA VAL A 14 11.54 13.97 -11.89
C VAL A 14 12.99 13.52 -11.66
N ASP A 15 13.63 14.02 -10.60
CA ASP A 15 14.91 13.50 -10.13
C ASP A 15 14.67 12.29 -9.21
N PRO A 16 15.02 11.06 -9.64
CA PRO A 16 14.79 9.84 -8.85
C PRO A 16 15.70 9.74 -7.62
N THR A 17 16.67 10.65 -7.44
CA THR A 17 17.61 10.64 -6.32
C THR A 17 17.23 11.60 -5.20
N SER A 18 16.14 12.36 -5.37
CA SER A 18 15.64 13.28 -4.34
C SER A 18 14.95 12.50 -3.21
N PRO A 19 15.43 12.60 -1.95
CA PRO A 19 15.01 11.71 -0.86
C PRO A 19 13.57 11.89 -0.38
N ASP A 20 12.93 13.03 -0.68
CA ASP A 20 11.60 13.39 -0.12
C ASP A 20 10.56 13.74 -1.20
N GLU A 21 10.80 13.37 -2.45
CA GLU A 21 9.86 13.68 -3.53
C GLU A 21 8.76 12.61 -3.61
N TRP A 22 7.51 13.06 -3.60
CA TRP A 22 6.33 12.20 -3.72
C TRP A 22 6.31 11.35 -5.00
N SER A 23 7.07 11.80 -6.00
CA SER A 23 7.31 11.10 -7.25
C SER A 23 8.07 9.78 -7.05
N ASN A 24 8.80 9.58 -5.95
CA ASN A 24 9.44 8.30 -5.63
C ASN A 24 8.43 7.15 -5.50
N PHE A 25 7.22 7.42 -5.00
CA PHE A 25 6.13 6.45 -5.00
C PHE A 25 5.75 6.04 -6.43
N ILE A 26 5.83 6.95 -7.41
CA ILE A 26 5.52 6.67 -8.82
C ILE A 26 6.69 5.94 -9.49
N MET A 27 7.92 6.40 -9.27
CA MET A 27 9.13 5.82 -9.85
C MET A 27 9.37 4.39 -9.35
N GLY A 28 9.12 4.15 -8.07
CA GLY A 28 9.20 2.82 -7.49
C GLY A 28 8.19 1.86 -8.14
N ILE A 29 6.95 2.29 -8.32
CA ILE A 29 5.93 1.48 -9.00
C ILE A 29 6.29 1.25 -10.46
N PHE A 30 6.79 2.27 -11.17
CA PHE A 30 7.27 2.06 -12.54
C PHE A 30 8.35 0.97 -12.59
N THR A 31 9.27 0.95 -11.62
CA THR A 31 10.33 -0.06 -11.53
C THR A 31 9.78 -1.47 -11.33
N GLU A 32 8.68 -1.64 -10.58
CA GLU A 32 7.99 -2.94 -10.41
C GLU A 32 7.41 -3.52 -11.69
N TYR A 33 7.04 -2.67 -12.65
CA TYR A 33 6.38 -3.07 -13.89
C TYR A 33 7.30 -2.92 -15.13
N ALA A 34 8.45 -2.25 -14.99
CA ALA A 34 9.44 -2.11 -16.05
C ALA A 34 9.87 -3.45 -16.70
N PRO A 35 9.98 -4.59 -15.96
CA PRO A 35 10.28 -5.89 -16.56
C PRO A 35 9.23 -6.39 -17.58
N LEU A 36 8.02 -5.82 -17.59
CA LEU A 36 6.97 -6.15 -18.57
C LEU A 36 7.18 -5.44 -19.92
N ILE A 37 8.05 -4.43 -19.97
CA ILE A 37 8.37 -3.70 -21.20
C ILE A 37 9.31 -4.58 -22.04
N PRO A 38 8.96 -4.90 -23.31
CA PRO A 38 9.82 -5.71 -24.16
C PRO A 38 11.23 -5.13 -24.31
N PRO A 39 12.29 -5.96 -24.29
CA PRO A 39 13.65 -5.48 -24.48
C PRO A 39 13.81 -4.67 -25.77
N GLY A 40 14.41 -3.48 -25.68
CA GLY A 40 14.59 -2.57 -26.81
C GLY A 40 13.44 -1.58 -27.01
N ASN A 41 12.33 -1.71 -26.27
CA ASN A 41 11.25 -0.73 -26.28
C ASN A 41 11.48 0.34 -25.21
N THR A 42 10.96 1.54 -25.45
CA THR A 42 10.90 2.62 -24.45
C THR A 42 9.44 2.84 -24.04
N CYS A 43 9.22 3.10 -22.76
CA CYS A 43 7.91 3.50 -22.24
C CYS A 43 8.05 4.91 -21.64
N ASN A 44 7.53 5.91 -22.36
CA ASN A 44 7.52 7.30 -21.90
C ASN A 44 6.11 7.63 -21.42
N ILE A 45 5.99 8.09 -20.18
CA ILE A 45 4.70 8.42 -19.56
C ILE A 45 4.68 9.91 -19.23
N ARG A 46 3.64 10.60 -19.68
CA ARG A 46 3.28 11.94 -19.21
C ARG A 46 1.96 11.80 -18.46
N ALA A 47 2.00 11.96 -17.13
CA ALA A 47 0.85 11.77 -16.26
C ALA A 47 0.60 13.01 -15.41
N ALA A 48 -0.66 13.23 -15.05
CA ALA A 48 -1.09 14.22 -14.07
C ALA A 48 -1.87 13.51 -12.97
N PHE A 49 -1.57 13.85 -11.72
CA PHE A 49 -2.17 13.21 -10.54
C PHE A 49 -3.06 14.20 -9.80
N SER A 50 -4.24 13.74 -9.40
CA SER A 50 -5.17 14.49 -8.56
C SER A 50 -5.86 13.52 -7.62
N GLY A 51 -5.99 13.89 -6.35
CA GLY A 51 -6.59 13.05 -5.32
C GLY A 51 -7.28 13.89 -4.26
N ASN A 52 -8.31 13.33 -3.64
CA ASN A 52 -9.07 13.95 -2.55
C ASN A 52 -8.86 13.24 -1.20
N VAL A 53 -8.01 12.22 -1.15
CA VAL A 53 -7.62 11.57 0.11
C VAL A 53 -6.79 12.57 0.92
N PRO A 54 -7.20 12.92 2.15
CA PRO A 54 -6.47 13.88 2.95
C PRO A 54 -5.03 13.42 3.23
N LEU A 55 -4.08 14.33 3.01
CA LEU A 55 -2.66 14.00 3.12
C LEU A 55 -2.21 13.94 4.58
N GLY A 56 -1.53 12.87 4.94
CA GLY A 56 -0.96 12.69 6.29
C GLY A 56 -2.00 12.52 7.39
N SER A 57 -3.23 12.12 7.04
CA SER A 57 -4.33 11.91 8.00
C SER A 57 -4.49 10.45 8.44
N GLY A 58 -3.53 9.57 8.12
CA GLY A 58 -3.64 8.13 8.37
C GLY A 58 -4.69 7.42 7.48
N LEU A 59 -5.06 8.02 6.35
CA LEU A 59 -6.00 7.42 5.36
C LEU A 59 -5.27 6.90 4.12
N SER A 60 -3.99 6.54 4.27
CA SER A 60 -3.25 5.77 3.27
C SER A 60 -3.14 6.45 1.89
N SER A 61 -2.99 7.78 1.85
CA SER A 61 -2.88 8.56 0.62
C SER A 61 -1.70 8.15 -0.28
N SER A 62 -0.62 7.61 0.31
CA SER A 62 0.53 7.06 -0.44
C SER A 62 0.15 5.76 -1.16
N ALA A 63 -0.48 4.82 -0.45
CA ALA A 63 -0.93 3.57 -1.06
C ALA A 63 -1.98 3.80 -2.15
N ALA A 64 -2.90 4.76 -1.96
CA ALA A 64 -3.86 5.14 -3.00
C ALA A 64 -3.15 5.64 -4.27
N LEU A 65 -2.09 6.44 -4.12
CA LEU A 65 -1.28 6.91 -5.24
C LEU A 65 -0.55 5.75 -5.94
N GLU A 66 0.15 4.91 -5.17
CA GLU A 66 0.86 3.72 -5.67
C GLU A 66 -0.06 2.80 -6.46
N VAL A 67 -1.18 2.39 -5.85
CA VAL A 67 -2.15 1.49 -6.44
C VAL A 67 -2.80 2.10 -7.68
N SER A 68 -3.14 3.40 -7.67
CA SER A 68 -3.70 4.06 -8.84
C SER A 68 -2.75 4.03 -10.05
N PHE A 69 -1.46 4.21 -9.80
CA PHE A 69 -0.46 4.19 -10.87
C PHE A 69 -0.13 2.76 -11.31
N ALA A 70 -0.11 1.80 -10.39
CA ALA A 70 0.01 0.38 -10.71
C ALA A 70 -1.15 -0.09 -11.60
N THR A 71 -2.40 0.26 -11.24
CA THR A 71 -3.58 -0.03 -12.08
C THR A 71 -3.50 0.64 -13.45
N PHE A 72 -2.99 1.89 -13.52
CA PHE A 72 -2.71 2.54 -14.79
C PHE A 72 -1.72 1.70 -15.62
N LEU A 73 -0.55 1.33 -15.09
CA LEU A 73 0.45 0.55 -15.81
C LEU A 73 -0.07 -0.81 -16.26
N GLU A 74 -0.84 -1.51 -15.42
CA GLU A 74 -1.47 -2.78 -15.76
C GLU A 74 -2.39 -2.66 -16.97
N ALA A 75 -3.15 -1.57 -17.09
CA ALA A 75 -4.02 -1.35 -18.24
C ALA A 75 -3.26 -1.16 -19.57
N PHE A 76 -1.99 -0.75 -19.53
CA PHE A 76 -1.16 -0.56 -20.74
C PHE A 76 -0.22 -1.73 -21.03
N LEU A 77 0.30 -2.38 -19.99
CA LEU A 77 1.39 -3.35 -20.10
C LEU A 77 0.92 -4.80 -20.01
N MET A 78 -0.29 -5.04 -19.51
CA MET A 78 -0.80 -6.38 -19.31
C MET A 78 -2.05 -6.61 -20.13
N ASP A 79 -2.16 -7.81 -20.71
CA ASP A 79 -3.40 -8.22 -21.34
C ASP A 79 -4.48 -8.49 -20.27
N SER A 80 -5.72 -8.23 -20.64
CA SER A 80 -6.89 -8.43 -19.76
C SER A 80 -7.37 -9.88 -19.75
N ALA A 81 -6.92 -10.69 -20.70
CA ALA A 81 -7.29 -12.10 -20.80
C ALA A 81 -6.66 -12.94 -19.68
N ASP A 82 -7.46 -13.85 -19.11
CA ASP A 82 -7.06 -14.97 -18.25
C ASP A 82 -6.50 -14.70 -16.84
N ILE A 83 -6.48 -13.44 -16.37
CA ILE A 83 -6.06 -13.16 -14.98
C ILE A 83 -7.28 -13.10 -14.06
N ASN A 84 -7.28 -13.96 -13.03
CA ASN A 84 -8.23 -13.87 -11.93
C ASN A 84 -8.10 -12.51 -11.23
N GLU A 85 -9.19 -11.73 -11.16
CA GLU A 85 -9.20 -10.39 -10.58
C GLU A 85 -8.71 -10.36 -9.12
N LYS A 86 -9.03 -11.39 -8.34
CA LYS A 86 -8.53 -11.51 -6.96
C LYS A 86 -7.00 -11.61 -6.94
N GLN A 87 -6.43 -12.45 -7.81
CA GLN A 87 -4.97 -12.58 -7.91
C GLN A 87 -4.33 -11.29 -8.40
N ARG A 88 -4.93 -10.62 -9.40
CA ARG A 88 -4.47 -9.31 -9.88
C ARG A 88 -4.42 -8.29 -8.75
N ALA A 89 -5.44 -8.25 -7.90
CA ALA A 89 -5.50 -7.32 -6.77
C ALA A 89 -4.41 -7.63 -5.71
N ILE A 90 -4.16 -8.91 -5.43
CA ILE A 90 -3.08 -9.36 -4.53
C ILE A 90 -1.72 -8.98 -5.09
N ASP A 91 -1.42 -9.32 -6.34
CA ASP A 91 -0.13 -9.06 -6.96
C ASP A 91 0.18 -7.57 -7.01
N ARG A 92 -0.82 -6.75 -7.35
CA ARG A 92 -0.72 -5.28 -7.32
C ARG A 92 -0.39 -4.77 -5.92
N ALA A 93 -1.08 -5.26 -4.89
CA ALA A 93 -0.84 -4.85 -3.51
C ALA A 93 0.58 -5.22 -3.04
N VAL A 94 1.03 -6.43 -3.37
CA VAL A 94 2.38 -6.92 -3.04
C VAL A 94 3.46 -6.08 -3.76
N LYS A 95 3.29 -5.78 -5.05
CA LYS A 95 4.20 -4.90 -5.79
C LYS A 95 4.28 -3.50 -5.18
N CYS A 96 3.12 -2.92 -4.85
CA CYS A 96 3.09 -1.60 -4.22
C CYS A 96 3.79 -1.60 -2.86
N GLN A 97 3.52 -2.61 -2.03
CA GLN A 97 4.18 -2.74 -0.73
C GLN A 97 5.70 -2.96 -0.87
N HIS A 98 6.12 -3.81 -1.81
CA HIS A 98 7.53 -4.06 -2.08
C HIS A 98 8.25 -2.78 -2.51
N SER A 99 7.62 -2.00 -3.39
CA SER A 99 8.13 -0.70 -3.83
C SER A 99 8.25 0.31 -2.67
N SER A 100 7.22 0.42 -1.84
CA SER A 100 7.24 1.24 -0.62
C SER A 100 8.42 0.88 0.29
N ASN A 101 8.68 -0.42 0.48
CA ASN A 101 9.75 -0.90 1.35
C ASN A 101 11.16 -0.72 0.75
N THR A 102 11.33 -1.00 -0.54
CA THR A 102 12.66 -1.13 -1.17
C THR A 102 13.09 0.10 -1.96
N PHE A 103 12.14 0.83 -2.55
CA PHE A 103 12.41 2.03 -3.33
C PHE A 103 12.21 3.28 -2.50
N VAL A 104 11.05 3.40 -1.83
CA VAL A 104 10.74 4.58 -1.00
C VAL A 104 11.39 4.49 0.39
N GLY A 105 11.66 3.27 0.87
CA GLY A 105 12.31 3.04 2.17
C GLY A 105 11.38 3.15 3.38
N VAL A 106 10.06 3.03 3.18
CA VAL A 106 9.07 3.03 4.26
C VAL A 106 8.78 1.59 4.69
N PRO A 107 9.10 1.19 5.93
CA PRO A 107 9.02 -0.21 6.37
C PRO A 107 7.58 -0.67 6.69
N CYS A 108 6.63 -0.46 5.79
CA CYS A 108 5.20 -0.69 6.02
C CYS A 108 4.74 -2.13 5.77
N GLY A 109 3.66 -2.51 6.46
CA GLY A 109 2.87 -3.69 6.14
C GLY A 109 2.06 -3.53 4.85
N ILE A 110 1.29 -4.56 4.48
CA ILE A 110 0.57 -4.64 3.19
C ILE A 110 -0.87 -4.08 3.23
N MET A 111 -1.42 -3.83 4.43
CA MET A 111 -2.83 -3.51 4.65
C MET A 111 -3.35 -2.38 3.75
N ASP A 112 -2.61 -1.27 3.69
CA ASP A 112 -3.00 -0.08 2.95
C ASP A 112 -3.11 -0.35 1.44
N GLN A 113 -2.09 -1.00 0.87
CA GLN A 113 -2.07 -1.41 -0.53
C GLN A 113 -3.16 -2.44 -0.82
N PHE A 114 -3.43 -3.38 0.11
CA PHE A 114 -4.49 -4.37 -0.04
C PHE A 114 -5.87 -3.74 -0.12
N VAL A 115 -6.22 -2.90 0.85
CA VAL A 115 -7.55 -2.26 0.90
C VAL A 115 -7.73 -1.34 -0.30
N SER A 116 -6.69 -0.62 -0.72
CA SER A 116 -6.75 0.22 -1.91
C SER A 116 -6.89 -0.58 -3.21
N SER A 117 -6.31 -1.79 -3.30
CA SER A 117 -6.29 -2.61 -4.52
C SER A 117 -7.51 -3.53 -4.65
N ALA A 118 -8.00 -4.08 -3.53
CA ALA A 118 -9.02 -5.13 -3.47
C ALA A 118 -10.34 -4.67 -2.81
N GLY A 119 -10.47 -3.38 -2.52
CA GLY A 119 -11.67 -2.83 -1.90
C GLY A 119 -12.94 -3.15 -2.69
N LEU A 120 -13.98 -3.60 -1.98
CA LEU A 120 -15.28 -3.93 -2.55
C LEU A 120 -16.36 -3.08 -1.89
N GLU A 121 -17.25 -2.51 -2.71
CA GLU A 121 -18.29 -1.61 -2.23
C GLU A 121 -19.15 -2.25 -1.13
N GLY A 122 -19.24 -1.55 0.01
CA GLY A 122 -19.99 -1.99 1.19
C GLY A 122 -19.40 -3.20 1.93
N CYS A 123 -18.12 -3.51 1.71
CA CYS A 123 -17.39 -4.53 2.44
C CYS A 123 -16.15 -3.94 3.13
N ALA A 124 -15.83 -4.45 4.31
CA ALA A 124 -14.47 -4.41 4.86
C ALA A 124 -13.67 -5.59 4.31
N LEU A 125 -12.35 -5.58 4.47
CA LEU A 125 -11.50 -6.72 4.13
C LEU A 125 -10.92 -7.34 5.41
N LEU A 126 -11.13 -8.64 5.60
CA LEU A 126 -10.35 -9.45 6.54
C LEU A 126 -9.10 -9.92 5.79
N ILE A 127 -7.92 -9.46 6.21
CA ILE A 127 -6.64 -9.72 5.55
C ILE A 127 -5.82 -10.69 6.41
N ASP A 128 -5.31 -11.75 5.79
CA ASP A 128 -4.23 -12.55 6.37
C ASP A 128 -2.90 -12.13 5.73
N CYS A 129 -2.08 -11.45 6.53
CA CYS A 129 -0.80 -10.89 6.08
C CYS A 129 0.32 -11.91 5.91
N GLU A 130 0.14 -13.18 6.30
CA GLU A 130 1.16 -14.22 6.06
C GLU A 130 0.92 -14.94 4.75
N SER A 131 -0.33 -15.30 4.46
CA SER A 131 -0.70 -15.88 3.17
C SER A 131 -0.88 -14.83 2.08
N ASN A 132 -0.96 -13.54 2.45
CA ASN A 132 -1.37 -12.44 1.58
C ASN A 132 -2.70 -12.75 0.89
N ASP A 133 -3.67 -13.22 1.67
CA ASP A 133 -5.03 -13.47 1.21
C ASP A 133 -6.03 -12.56 1.92
N TYR A 134 -7.21 -12.40 1.32
CA TYR A 134 -8.30 -11.63 1.90
C TYR A 134 -9.68 -12.24 1.66
N VAL A 135 -10.58 -11.91 2.59
CA VAL A 135 -12.00 -12.22 2.53
C VAL A 135 -12.80 -10.93 2.68
N PRO A 136 -13.65 -10.56 1.70
CA PRO A 136 -14.59 -9.46 1.87
C PRO A 136 -15.63 -9.76 2.96
N VAL A 137 -15.81 -8.84 3.89
CA VAL A 137 -16.79 -8.92 4.99
C VAL A 137 -17.84 -7.85 4.78
N ARG A 138 -19.08 -8.26 4.52
CA ARG A 138 -20.18 -7.31 4.26
C ARG A 138 -20.44 -6.43 5.48
N MET A 139 -20.40 -5.11 5.27
CA MET A 139 -20.74 -4.14 6.31
C MET A 139 -22.26 -3.92 6.36
N GLY A 140 -22.80 -3.69 7.56
CA GLY A 140 -24.23 -3.34 7.75
C GLY A 140 -25.21 -4.52 7.77
N ALA A 141 -24.74 -5.77 7.70
CA ALA A 141 -25.57 -6.96 7.89
C ALA A 141 -25.60 -7.36 9.38
N ALA A 142 -26.24 -6.55 10.23
CA ALA A 142 -26.56 -7.00 11.58
C ALA A 142 -27.70 -8.05 11.50
N PRO A 143 -27.61 -9.20 12.19
CA PRO A 143 -28.61 -10.28 12.09
C PRO A 143 -30.01 -9.93 12.63
N SER A 144 -30.18 -8.85 13.40
CA SER A 144 -31.43 -8.49 14.06
C SER A 144 -31.60 -6.97 14.18
N ASP A 145 -32.68 -6.48 13.59
CA ASP A 145 -33.47 -5.29 13.91
C ASP A 145 -32.78 -3.91 13.99
N ASN A 146 -33.04 -3.10 12.96
CA ASN A 146 -33.22 -1.62 12.96
C ASN A 146 -32.09 -0.67 13.43
N GLU A 147 -30.91 -1.13 13.83
CA GLU A 147 -29.78 -0.25 14.11
C GLU A 147 -28.73 -0.28 12.99
N GLN A 148 -28.75 0.75 12.13
CA GLN A 148 -27.66 0.98 11.17
C GLN A 148 -26.51 1.70 11.88
N ALA A 149 -25.43 0.97 12.16
CA ALA A 149 -24.17 1.58 12.56
C ALA A 149 -23.54 2.30 11.35
N VAL A 150 -23.04 3.51 11.57
CA VAL A 150 -22.29 4.30 10.59
C VAL A 150 -20.85 4.50 11.05
N ILE A 151 -19.92 4.49 10.11
CA ILE A 151 -18.50 4.80 10.38
C ILE A 151 -18.29 6.29 10.11
N VAL A 152 -17.87 7.04 11.13
CA VAL A 152 -17.51 8.46 11.02
C VAL A 152 -16.01 8.61 11.18
N ILE A 153 -15.36 9.23 10.20
CA ILE A 153 -13.94 9.56 10.24
C ILE A 153 -13.78 10.98 10.76
N ALA A 154 -13.15 11.14 11.93
CA ALA A 154 -12.82 12.43 12.52
C ALA A 154 -11.31 12.69 12.43
N ASN A 155 -10.92 13.65 11.60
CA ASN A 155 -9.51 14.02 11.43
C ASN A 155 -9.06 14.94 12.57
N SER A 156 -8.01 14.54 13.31
CA SER A 156 -7.43 15.32 14.40
C SER A 156 -6.76 16.63 13.93
N ASN A 157 -6.49 16.75 12.63
CA ASN A 157 -5.71 17.83 11.99
C ASN A 157 -4.25 17.91 12.45
N VAL A 158 -3.76 16.93 13.22
CA VAL A 158 -2.35 16.80 13.56
C VAL A 158 -1.63 16.10 12.40
N LYS A 159 -0.62 16.75 11.82
CA LYS A 159 0.16 16.18 10.72
C LYS A 159 1.35 15.41 11.28
N HIS A 160 1.40 14.11 11.01
CA HIS A 160 2.56 13.27 11.28
C HIS A 160 3.22 12.86 9.95
N SER A 161 4.54 12.80 9.91
CA SER A 161 5.27 12.17 8.80
C SER A 161 5.43 10.68 9.09
N HIS A 162 5.04 9.80 8.16
CA HIS A 162 5.16 8.35 8.33
C HIS A 162 6.57 7.82 8.02
N SER A 163 7.38 8.56 7.25
CA SER A 163 8.74 8.15 6.85
C SER A 163 9.81 8.46 7.91
N THR A 164 9.54 9.40 8.82
CA THR A 164 10.50 9.88 9.83
C THR A 164 9.83 9.93 11.20
N GLY A 165 10.10 8.95 12.07
CA GLY A 165 9.53 8.93 13.42
C GLY A 165 9.50 7.57 14.09
N GLU A 166 8.45 7.32 14.87
CA GLU A 166 8.33 6.15 15.74
C GLU A 166 7.97 4.85 15.02
N TYR A 167 7.42 4.92 13.80
CA TYR A 167 6.91 3.73 13.12
C TYR A 167 8.00 2.67 12.84
N PRO A 168 9.16 3.02 12.24
CA PRO A 168 10.28 2.07 12.10
C PRO A 168 10.77 1.52 13.45
N ILE A 169 10.70 2.32 14.53
CA ILE A 169 11.06 1.88 15.89
C ILE A 169 10.09 0.80 16.36
N ARG A 170 8.78 0.96 16.14
CA ARG A 170 7.78 -0.07 16.49
C ARG A 170 7.99 -1.35 15.69
N VAL A 171 8.30 -1.24 14.39
CA VAL A 171 8.65 -2.40 13.55
C VAL A 171 9.85 -3.14 14.13
N GLN A 172 10.91 -2.42 14.54
CA GLN A 172 12.08 -3.04 15.14
C GLN A 172 11.75 -3.68 16.50
N GLN A 173 10.97 -3.02 17.35
CA GLN A 173 10.55 -3.57 18.64
C GLN A 173 9.78 -4.88 18.50
N CYS A 174 8.93 -5.02 17.47
CA CYS A 174 8.25 -6.28 17.18
C CYS A 174 9.21 -7.40 16.75
N LYS A 175 10.26 -7.07 15.98
CA LYS A 175 11.32 -8.01 15.60
C LYS A 175 12.11 -8.46 16.83
N ASP A 176 12.54 -7.51 17.65
CA ASP A 176 13.29 -7.78 18.89
C ASP A 176 12.47 -8.67 19.84
N ALA A 177 11.17 -8.41 19.98
CA ALA A 177 10.28 -9.24 20.78
C ALA A 177 10.14 -10.67 20.23
N THR A 178 10.05 -10.82 18.90
CA THR A 178 10.01 -12.14 18.25
C THR A 178 11.31 -12.91 18.52
N GLU A 179 12.47 -12.26 18.38
CA GLU A 179 13.76 -12.88 18.69
C GLU A 179 13.90 -13.29 20.16
N ALA A 180 13.37 -12.48 21.09
CA ALA A 180 13.38 -12.81 22.51
C ALA A 180 12.54 -14.06 22.80
N LEU A 181 11.36 -14.19 22.18
CA LEU A 181 10.51 -15.36 22.29
C LEU A 181 11.15 -16.61 21.66
N GLN A 182 11.82 -16.46 20.52
CA GLN A 182 12.57 -17.56 19.89
C GLN A 182 13.66 -18.12 20.82
N LYS A 183 14.37 -17.24 21.53
CA LYS A 183 15.46 -17.62 22.44
C LYS A 183 14.96 -18.18 23.77
N GLY A 184 13.85 -17.63 24.29
CA GLY A 184 13.37 -17.91 25.64
C GLY A 184 12.20 -18.89 25.76
N VAL A 185 11.46 -19.12 24.67
CA VAL A 185 10.22 -19.91 24.69
C VAL A 185 10.27 -21.05 23.68
N ASP A 186 10.28 -20.74 22.38
CA ASP A 186 10.32 -21.75 21.30
C ASP A 186 10.98 -21.16 20.04
N ALA A 187 12.06 -21.80 19.60
CA ALA A 187 12.83 -21.40 18.42
C ALA A 187 12.02 -21.42 17.12
N ASN A 188 10.87 -22.10 17.08
CA ASN A 188 10.00 -22.17 15.90
C ASN A 188 9.05 -20.96 15.77
N ILE A 189 8.99 -20.06 16.76
CA ILE A 189 8.16 -18.85 16.68
C ILE A 189 8.73 -17.91 15.61
N SER A 190 8.17 -17.92 14.40
CA SER A 190 8.66 -17.09 13.28
C SER A 190 8.12 -15.65 13.27
N SER A 191 7.04 -15.38 14.00
CA SER A 191 6.48 -14.04 14.19
C SER A 191 5.62 -13.96 15.45
N LEU A 192 5.29 -12.74 15.90
CA LEU A 192 4.44 -12.53 17.09
C LEU A 192 3.06 -13.19 16.98
N ARG A 193 2.52 -13.43 15.78
CA ARG A 193 1.23 -14.12 15.61
C ARG A 193 1.27 -15.59 16.07
N HIS A 194 2.46 -16.20 16.05
CA HIS A 194 2.69 -17.59 16.43
C HIS A 194 2.98 -17.76 17.92
N ALA A 195 3.11 -16.64 18.65
CA ALA A 195 3.25 -16.68 20.09
C ALA A 195 1.89 -17.02 20.72
N THR A 196 1.85 -18.10 21.50
CA THR A 196 0.67 -18.50 22.27
C THR A 196 0.97 -18.36 23.76
N MET A 197 -0.02 -17.95 24.55
CA MET A 197 0.10 -18.02 26.01
C MET A 197 -0.08 -19.47 26.42
N GLN A 198 0.89 -20.00 27.17
CA GLN A 198 0.79 -21.31 27.82
C GLN A 198 -0.10 -21.24 29.06
#